data_AF-A0A1N7PGE6-F1
#
_entry.id   AF-A0A1N7PGE6-F1
#
_cell.length_a   1.000
_cell.length_b   1.000
_cell.length_c   1.000
_cell.angle_alpha   90.00
_cell.angle_beta   90.00
_cell.angle_gamma   90.00
#
_symmetry.space_group_name_H-M   'P 1'
#
loop_
_entity.id
_entity.type
_entity.pdbx_description
1 polymer ?
#
loop_
_entity_poly.entity_id
_entity_poly.type
_entity_poly.pdbx_seq_one_letter_code
_entity_poly.pdbx_strand_id
1 'polypeptide(L)'
;MEDNRGNDREEIFSKRVKAGKRTYFFDVKSTRSNDYYLTITESKRRVNGDSFSFEKHKIFLYKEDFGKFLEALQNTVEHVKTDLMPEVDFSQFDEEESEYDDELRWD
;
A
#
# COMPACT_ATOMS: atom_id res chain seq x y z
N MET A 1 -18.86 13.83 3.11
CA MET A 1 -17.99 12.91 2.35
C MET A 1 -18.82 11.66 2.12
N GLU A 2 -19.14 11.35 0.86
CA GLU A 2 -20.01 10.21 0.53
C GLU A 2 -19.37 8.90 0.99
N ASP A 3 -19.99 8.33 2.01
CA ASP A 3 -19.79 6.98 2.48
C ASP A 3 -20.27 6.01 1.39
N ASN A 4 -19.34 5.55 0.55
CA ASN A 4 -19.58 4.48 -0.42
C ASN A 4 -19.71 3.12 0.29
N ARG A 5 -20.60 3.02 1.28
CA ARG A 5 -21.01 1.77 1.98
C ARG A 5 -21.96 0.93 1.14
N GLY A 6 -21.62 0.73 -0.14
CA GLY A 6 -22.48 0.05 -1.11
C GLY A 6 -21.79 -1.06 -1.89
N ASN A 7 -20.51 -1.33 -1.62
CA ASN A 7 -19.76 -2.39 -2.28
C ASN A 7 -18.85 -3.12 -1.28
N ASP A 8 -19.41 -3.44 -0.12
CA ASP A 8 -18.90 -4.45 0.82
C ASP A 8 -18.98 -5.84 0.15
N ARG A 9 -18.26 -6.05 -0.95
CA ARG A 9 -17.70 -7.40 -1.15
C ARG A 9 -16.73 -7.54 0.00
N GLU A 10 -17.18 -8.23 1.04
CA GLU A 10 -16.53 -8.35 2.34
C GLU A 10 -15.03 -8.35 2.16
N GLU A 11 -14.40 -7.30 2.69
CA GLU A 11 -12.95 -7.23 2.77
C GLU A 11 -12.52 -8.30 3.76
N ILE A 12 -12.06 -9.44 3.22
CA ILE A 12 -11.76 -10.65 4.00
C ILE A 12 -10.54 -10.40 4.88
N PHE A 13 -9.60 -9.61 4.38
CA PHE A 13 -8.39 -9.23 5.09
C PHE A 13 -7.93 -7.86 4.57
N SER A 14 -7.33 -7.07 5.47
CA SER A 14 -6.76 -5.77 5.15
C SER A 14 -5.46 -5.59 5.91
N LYS A 15 -4.40 -5.19 5.22
CA LYS A 15 -3.16 -4.72 5.86
C LYS A 15 -2.86 -3.30 5.40
N ARG A 16 -2.72 -2.39 6.37
CA ARG A 16 -2.33 -1.00 6.14
C ARG A 16 -0.85 -0.82 6.47
N VAL A 17 -0.14 -0.11 5.60
CA VAL A 17 1.26 0.29 5.81
C VAL A 17 1.31 1.81 5.59
N LYS A 18 1.59 2.57 6.65
CA LYS A 18 1.90 4.01 6.50
C LYS A 18 3.31 4.13 5.90
N ALA A 19 3.66 5.27 5.34
CA ALA A 19 4.99 5.56 4.78
C ALA A 19 5.10 7.06 4.52
N GLY A 20 5.27 7.85 5.59
CA GLY A 20 5.24 9.31 5.53
C GLY A 20 3.95 9.84 4.90
N LYS A 21 4.04 10.51 3.73
CA LYS A 21 2.88 11.09 3.02
C LYS A 21 2.04 10.06 2.23
N ARG A 22 2.45 8.79 2.21
CA ARG A 22 1.76 7.70 1.52
C ARG A 22 1.16 6.73 2.53
N THR A 23 0.09 6.08 2.14
CA THR A 23 -0.46 4.92 2.84
C THR A 23 -0.77 3.85 1.82
N TYR A 24 -0.22 2.67 2.03
CA TYR A 24 -0.48 1.48 1.24
C TYR A 24 -1.54 0.62 1.93
N PHE A 25 -2.46 0.09 1.14
CA PHE A 25 -3.52 -0.82 1.57
C PHE A 25 -3.39 -2.09 0.75
N PHE A 26 -3.32 -3.23 1.43
CA PHE A 26 -3.28 -4.56 0.85
C PHE A 26 -4.53 -5.31 1.28
N ASP A 27 -5.54 -5.30 0.42
CA ASP A 27 -6.87 -5.83 0.73
C ASP A 27 -7.08 -7.16 0.00
N VAL A 28 -7.65 -8.16 0.67
CA VAL A 28 -8.12 -9.42 0.07
C VAL A 28 -9.64 -9.32 -0.08
N LYS A 29 -10.14 -9.57 -1.30
CA LYS A 29 -11.56 -9.53 -1.62
C LYS A 29 -11.98 -10.77 -2.40
N SER A 30 -13.26 -11.12 -2.30
CA SER A 30 -13.86 -12.20 -3.09
C SER A 30 -14.55 -11.67 -4.35
N THR A 31 -14.51 -12.48 -5.41
CA THR A 31 -15.36 -12.31 -6.60
C THR A 31 -16.74 -12.91 -6.34
N ARG A 32 -17.68 -12.73 -7.28
CA ARG A 32 -18.99 -13.41 -7.22
C ARG A 32 -18.88 -14.93 -7.34
N SER A 33 -17.80 -15.45 -7.92
CA SER A 33 -17.50 -16.89 -8.03
C SER A 33 -16.81 -17.46 -6.80
N ASN A 34 -16.68 -16.67 -5.72
CA ASN A 34 -15.97 -17.03 -4.50
C ASN A 34 -14.45 -17.28 -4.70
N ASP A 35 -13.87 -16.63 -5.71
CA ASP A 35 -12.42 -16.57 -5.90
C ASP A 35 -11.82 -15.36 -5.19
N TYR A 36 -10.56 -15.44 -4.79
CA TYR A 36 -9.87 -14.34 -4.11
C TYR A 36 -8.99 -13.54 -5.07
N TYR A 37 -8.95 -12.23 -4.84
CA TYR A 37 -8.04 -11.31 -5.51
C TYR A 37 -7.53 -10.26 -4.50
N LEU A 38 -6.36 -9.70 -4.79
CA LEU A 38 -5.77 -8.61 -4.01
C LEU A 38 -6.10 -7.27 -4.65
N THR A 39 -6.36 -6.28 -3.81
CA THR A 39 -6.32 -4.87 -4.18
C THR A 39 -5.14 -4.22 -3.46
N ILE A 40 -4.16 -3.72 -4.22
CA ILE A 40 -3.05 -2.94 -3.67
C ILE A 40 -3.34 -1.48 -3.99
N THR A 41 -3.58 -0.67 -2.97
CA THR A 41 -3.85 0.76 -3.14
C THR A 41 -2.76 1.59 -2.49
N GLU A 42 -2.13 2.47 -3.25
CA GLU A 42 -1.36 3.57 -2.71
C GLU A 42 -2.27 4.81 -2.61
N SER A 43 -2.31 5.45 -1.44
CA SER A 43 -2.96 6.74 -1.22
C SER A 43 -1.92 7.77 -0.80
N LYS A 44 -1.66 8.75 -1.67
CA LYS A 44 -0.69 9.83 -1.45
C LYS A 44 -1.39 11.13 -1.08
N ARG A 45 -1.05 11.71 0.06
CA ARG A 45 -1.52 13.04 0.45
C ARG A 45 -0.83 14.10 -0.41
N ARG A 46 -1.62 14.93 -1.10
CA ARG A 46 -1.20 16.13 -1.83
C ARG A 46 -1.62 17.36 -1.02
N VAL A 47 -0.73 18.35 -0.95
CA VAL A 47 -0.99 19.64 -0.33
C VAL A 47 -1.05 20.68 -1.45
N ASN A 48 -2.16 21.40 -1.53
CA ASN A 48 -2.44 22.42 -2.53
C ASN A 48 -2.85 23.72 -1.80
N GLY A 49 -1.85 24.55 -1.47
CA GLY A 49 -2.07 25.74 -0.63
C GLY A 49 -2.61 25.33 0.74
N ASP A 50 -3.74 25.92 1.13
CA ASP A 50 -4.42 25.63 2.41
C ASP A 50 -5.30 24.37 2.38
N SER A 51 -5.34 23.64 1.24
CA SER A 51 -6.16 22.44 1.08
C SER A 51 -5.30 21.19 0.94
N PHE A 52 -5.87 20.03 1.32
CA PHE A 52 -5.27 18.73 1.04
C PHE A 52 -6.21 17.85 0.22
N SER A 53 -5.62 17.00 -0.61
CA SER A 53 -6.32 15.97 -1.35
C SER A 53 -5.55 14.65 -1.30
N PHE A 54 -6.21 13.55 -1.66
CA PHE A 54 -5.57 12.24 -1.73
C PHE A 54 -5.62 11.73 -3.17
N GLU A 55 -4.44 11.40 -3.70
CA GLU A 55 -4.30 10.72 -4.97
C GLU A 55 -4.19 9.22 -4.71
N LYS A 56 -5.04 8.41 -5.37
CA LYS A 56 -5.07 6.96 -5.17
C LYS A 56 -4.65 6.23 -6.44
N HIS A 57 -3.63 5.39 -6.34
CA HIS A 57 -3.28 4.42 -7.36
C HIS A 57 -3.70 3.04 -6.89
N LYS A 58 -4.43 2.30 -7.73
CA LYS A 58 -5.01 1.01 -7.37
C LYS A 58 -4.64 -0.05 -8.40
N ILE A 59 -4.13 -1.17 -7.90
CA ILE A 59 -3.82 -2.36 -8.69
C ILE A 59 -4.75 -3.48 -8.22
N PHE A 60 -5.31 -4.20 -9.18
CA PHE A 60 -6.03 -5.45 -8.95
C PHE A 60 -5.14 -6.60 -9.38
N LEU A 61 -4.93 -7.57 -8.50
CA LEU A 61 -4.11 -8.74 -8.76
C LEU A 61 -4.95 -9.99 -8.51
N TYR A 62 -5.09 -10.84 -9.52
CA TYR A 62 -5.88 -12.07 -9.43
C TYR A 62 -5.00 -13.27 -9.08
N LYS A 63 -5.62 -14.32 -8.52
CA LYS A 63 -4.92 -15.49 -7.95
C LYS A 63 -3.94 -16.17 -8.92
N GLU A 64 -4.26 -16.19 -10.21
CA GLU A 64 -3.44 -16.77 -11.27
C GLU A 64 -2.08 -16.06 -11.47
N ASP A 65 -2.00 -14.80 -11.05
CA ASP A 65 -0.82 -13.96 -11.22
C ASP A 65 0.02 -13.80 -9.94
N PHE A 66 -0.46 -14.29 -8.79
CA PHE A 66 0.20 -14.09 -7.49
C PHE A 66 1.67 -14.53 -7.49
N GLY A 67 1.95 -15.74 -7.99
CA GLY A 67 3.31 -16.28 -8.00
C GLY A 67 4.25 -15.42 -8.84
N LYS A 68 3.87 -15.14 -10.09
CA LYS A 68 4.69 -14.36 -11.03
C LYS A 68 4.92 -12.93 -10.55
N PHE A 69 3.88 -12.30 -9.99
CA PHE A 69 3.96 -10.94 -9.48
C PHE A 69 4.87 -10.86 -8.26
N LEU A 70 4.71 -11.78 -7.30
CA LEU A 70 5.52 -11.79 -6.08
C LEU A 70 6.99 -12.06 -6.39
N GLU A 71 7.28 -13.03 -7.26
CA GLU A 71 8.65 -13.34 -7.70
C GLU A 71 9.29 -12.12 -8.38
N ALA A 72 8.60 -11.49 -9.33
CA ALA A 72 9.12 -10.30 -10.01
C ALA A 72 9.37 -9.14 -9.03
N LEU A 73 8.45 -8.91 -8.08
CA LEU A 73 8.59 -7.88 -7.07
C LEU A 73 9.79 -8.15 -6.14
N GLN A 74 9.93 -9.38 -5.65
CA GLN A 74 11.02 -9.77 -4.77
C GLN A 74 12.37 -9.65 -5.46
N ASN A 75 12.52 -10.23 -6.66
CA ASN A 75 13.76 -10.18 -7.43
C ASN A 75 14.17 -8.74 -7.77
N THR A 76 13.19 -7.88 -8.09
CA THR A 76 13.48 -6.47 -8.39
C THR A 76 13.95 -5.72 -7.13
N VAL A 77 13.31 -5.95 -5.98
CA VAL A 77 13.73 -5.34 -4.72
C VAL A 77 15.09 -5.85 -4.28
N GLU A 78 15.37 -7.15 -4.42
CA GLU A 78 16.66 -7.75 -4.10
C GLU A 78 17.76 -7.16 -4.97
N HIS A 79 17.57 -7.10 -6.30
CA HIS A 79 18.54 -6.48 -7.21
C HIS A 79 18.87 -5.03 -6.84
N VAL A 80 17.88 -4.25 -6.42
CA VAL A 80 18.11 -2.88 -5.92
C VAL A 80 18.99 -2.90 -4.67
N LYS A 81 18.69 -3.77 -3.70
CA LYS A 81 19.42 -3.85 -2.43
C LYS A 81 20.84 -4.38 -2.59
N THR A 82 21.06 -5.37 -3.44
CA THR A 82 22.35 -6.07 -3.55
C THR A 82 23.28 -5.46 -4.59
N ASP A 83 22.74 -5.04 -5.73
CA ASP A 83 23.56 -4.66 -6.88
C ASP A 83 23.58 -3.14 -7.09
N LEU A 84 22.46 -2.45 -6.87
CA LEU A 84 22.36 -1.01 -7.16
C LEU A 84 22.67 -0.14 -5.94
N MET A 85 22.31 -0.58 -4.73
CA MET A 85 22.45 0.17 -3.49
C MET A 85 23.00 -0.67 -2.32
N PRO A 86 24.14 -1.37 -2.51
CA PRO A 86 24.68 -2.29 -1.49
C PRO A 86 25.13 -1.59 -0.20
N GLU A 87 25.47 -0.31 -0.26
CA GLU A 87 25.95 0.46 0.89
C GLU A 87 24.81 1.07 1.72
N VAL A 88 23.57 1.01 1.24
CA VAL A 88 22.42 1.56 1.97
C VAL A 88 21.89 0.54 2.96
N ASP A 89 21.93 0.90 4.24
CA ASP A 89 21.25 0.13 5.29
C ASP A 89 19.74 0.40 5.26
N PHE A 90 18.98 -0.42 4.56
CA PHE A 90 17.54 -0.24 4.46
C PHE A 90 16.77 -0.44 5.77
N SER A 91 17.38 -1.05 6.80
CA SER A 91 16.71 -1.24 8.09
C SER A 91 16.49 0.06 8.86
N GLN A 92 17.29 1.10 8.57
CA GLN A 92 17.13 2.43 9.19
C GLN A 92 15.77 3.05 8.88
N PHE A 93 15.15 2.69 7.75
CA PHE A 93 13.85 3.22 7.34
C PHE A 93 12.67 2.54 8.04
N ASP A 94 12.90 1.41 8.71
CA ASP A 94 11.85 0.72 9.48
C ASP A 94 11.58 1.43 10.83
N GLU A 95 12.53 2.24 11.34
CA GLU A 95 12.47 2.90 12.66
C GLU A 95 11.90 4.33 12.60
N GLU A 96 12.11 5.09 11.52
CA GLU A 96 11.64 6.49 11.38
C GLU A 96 10.12 6.65 11.33
N GLU A 97 9.37 5.55 11.17
CA GLU A 97 7.92 5.57 10.98
C GLU A 97 7.14 5.90 12.27
N SER A 98 7.74 5.74 13.45
CA SER A 98 7.04 6.00 14.73
C SER A 98 6.91 7.47 15.09
N GLU A 99 7.78 8.36 14.59
CA GLU A 99 7.86 9.76 15.06
C GLU A 99 6.88 10.69 14.31
N TYR A 100 6.58 10.40 13.05
CA TYR A 100 5.59 11.16 12.25
C TYR A 100 4.13 10.82 12.57
N ASP A 101 3.86 9.69 13.25
CA ASP A 101 2.50 9.25 13.53
C ASP A 101 1.83 10.04 14.68
N ASP A 102 2.62 10.59 15.60
CA ASP A 102 2.11 11.35 16.74
C ASP A 102 1.74 12.81 16.38
N GLU A 103 2.41 13.43 15.41
CA GLU A 103 2.09 14.80 14.97
C GLU A 103 0.80 14.92 14.14
N LEU A 104 0.32 13.83 13.54
CA LEU A 104 -0.89 13.81 12.70
C LEU A 104 -2.17 13.49 13.47
N ARG A 105 -2.08 13.35 14.81
CA ARG A 105 -3.20 12.92 15.65
C ARG A 105 -4.16 14.06 16.07
N TRP A 106 -3.93 15.29 15.65
CA TRP A 106 -4.78 16.45 15.96
C TRP A 106 -5.05 17.31 14.71
N ASP A 107 -6.15 17.02 14.01
CA ASP A 107 -7.21 17.97 13.61
C ASP A 107 -8.43 17.19 13.05
#